data_AF-A0A6I6K308-F1
#
_entry.id   AF-A0A6I6K308-F1
#
_cell.length_a   1.000
_cell.length_b   1.000
_cell.length_c   1.000
_cell.angle_alpha   90.00
_cell.angle_beta   90.00
_cell.angle_gamma   90.00
#
_symmetry.space_group_name_H-M   'P 1'
#
loop_
_entity.id
_entity.type
_entity.pdbx_description
1 polymer ?
#
loop_
_entity_poly.entity_id
_entity_poly.type
_entity_poly.pdbx_seq_one_letter_code
_entity_poly.pdbx_strand_id
1 'polypeptide(L)'
;MKASNHFKNTIKAYLDQWAENDVLFSLQYSKPEKNIDDCVTYILNTVQKSGSNGFADEEIYSMAVHYYDEDNIDIGNPVNCQVVVNHVVKLTEEEKQQAHKEALQRVQNEAYAKLKQTTKRVKQPETVNQQSLFNF
;
A
#
# COMPACT_ATOMS: atom_id res chain seq x y z
N MET A 1 5.27 3.56 30.00
CA MET A 1 3.90 4.07 29.82
C MET A 1 3.75 5.13 28.71
N LYS A 2 4.80 5.86 28.27
CA LYS A 2 4.66 6.90 27.22
C LYS A 2 4.38 6.36 25.80
N ALA A 3 5.01 5.24 25.42
CA ALA A 3 4.86 4.68 24.07
C ALA A 3 3.44 4.12 23.82
N SER A 4 2.83 3.51 24.84
CA SER A 4 1.43 3.05 24.80
C SER A 4 0.44 4.19 24.56
N ASN A 5 0.69 5.37 25.16
CA ASN A 5 -0.18 6.52 24.98
C ASN A 5 -0.08 7.11 23.58
N HIS A 6 1.12 7.14 23.00
CA HIS A 6 1.29 7.60 21.62
C HIS A 6 0.54 6.71 20.64
N PHE A 7 0.75 5.39 20.74
CA PHE A 7 0.03 4.41 19.91
C PHE A 7 -1.49 4.56 20.02
N LYS A 8 -2.02 4.62 21.26
CA LYS A 8 -3.44 4.84 21.52
C LYS A 8 -3.98 6.12 20.84
N ASN A 9 -3.24 7.22 20.95
CA ASN A 9 -3.64 8.48 20.35
C ASN A 9 -3.65 8.42 18.82
N THR A 10 -2.69 7.73 18.21
CA THR A 10 -2.64 7.55 16.75
C THR A 10 -3.84 6.73 16.25
N ILE A 11 -4.16 5.61 16.91
CA ILE A 11 -5.35 4.81 16.57
C ILE A 11 -6.62 5.65 16.74
N LYS A 12 -6.74 6.39 17.85
CA LYS A 12 -7.90 7.25 18.09
C LYS A 12 -8.07 8.30 16.98
N ALA A 13 -6.99 8.99 16.61
CA ALA A 13 -7.04 10.02 15.57
C ALA A 13 -7.49 9.45 14.22
N TYR A 14 -7.03 8.24 13.86
CA TYR A 14 -7.47 7.56 12.65
C TYR A 14 -8.96 7.21 12.70
N LEU A 15 -9.43 6.62 13.81
CA LEU A 15 -10.85 6.23 13.97
C LEU A 15 -11.78 7.45 14.01
N ASP A 16 -11.35 8.55 14.64
CA ASP A 16 -12.10 9.80 14.64
C ASP A 16 -12.27 10.33 13.20
N GLN A 17 -11.19 10.35 12.39
CA GLN A 17 -11.26 10.73 10.98
C GLN A 17 -12.15 9.79 10.16
N TRP A 18 -12.10 8.48 10.45
CA TRP A 18 -12.94 7.51 9.78
C TRP A 18 -14.43 7.71 10.13
N ALA A 19 -14.74 7.94 11.40
CA ALA A 19 -16.09 8.23 11.89
C ALA A 19 -16.67 9.56 11.37
N GLU A 20 -15.83 10.55 11.04
CA GLU A 20 -16.28 11.77 10.37
C GLU A 20 -16.71 11.52 8.92
N ASN A 21 -16.06 10.58 8.23
CA ASN A 21 -16.34 10.27 6.83
C ASN A 21 -17.45 9.20 6.67
N ASP A 22 -17.57 8.27 7.62
CA ASP A 22 -18.54 7.17 7.58
C ASP A 22 -19.55 7.27 8.73
N VAL A 23 -20.80 7.60 8.37
CA VAL A 23 -21.92 7.75 9.30
C VAL A 23 -22.31 6.43 9.97
N LEU A 24 -22.25 5.30 9.26
CA LEU A 24 -22.59 4.00 9.83
C LEU A 24 -21.54 3.58 10.87
N PHE A 25 -20.27 3.82 10.55
CA PHE A 25 -19.18 3.61 11.49
C PHE A 25 -19.29 4.55 12.71
N SER A 26 -19.63 5.82 12.51
CA SER A 26 -19.82 6.78 13.61
C SER A 26 -20.83 6.31 14.66
N LEU A 27 -21.93 5.66 14.20
CA LEU A 27 -22.92 5.07 15.10
C LEU A 27 -22.34 3.91 15.91
N GLN A 28 -21.52 3.05 15.29
CA GLN A 28 -20.83 1.94 15.96
C GLN A 28 -19.80 2.47 16.96
N TYR A 29 -19.02 3.46 16.56
CA TYR A 29 -17.95 4.09 17.35
C TYR A 29 -18.48 4.79 18.60
N SER A 30 -19.70 5.31 18.54
CA SER A 30 -20.37 5.98 19.67
C SER A 30 -21.01 5.02 20.69
N LYS A 31 -20.98 3.70 20.46
CA LYS A 31 -21.54 2.71 21.40
C LYS A 31 -20.75 2.73 22.72
N PRO A 32 -21.41 2.82 23.89
CA PRO A 32 -20.73 2.87 25.19
C PRO A 32 -19.99 1.57 25.55
N GLU A 33 -20.37 0.45 24.92
CA GLU A 33 -19.73 -0.85 25.09
C GLU A 33 -18.37 -0.94 24.39
N LYS A 34 -18.11 -0.05 23.43
CA LYS A 34 -16.88 -0.02 22.66
C LYS A 34 -15.96 1.05 23.21
N ASN A 35 -14.71 0.69 23.48
CA ASN A 35 -13.72 1.63 23.98
C ASN A 35 -12.35 1.43 23.31
N ILE A 36 -11.57 2.50 23.33
CA ILE A 36 -10.27 2.53 22.66
C ILE A 36 -9.22 1.66 23.39
N ASP A 37 -9.36 1.43 24.71
CA ASP A 37 -8.43 0.62 25.48
C ASP A 37 -8.55 -0.88 25.15
N ASP A 38 -9.79 -1.35 24.99
CA ASP A 38 -10.13 -2.70 24.56
C ASP A 38 -9.81 -2.89 23.07
N CYS A 39 -10.03 -1.87 22.23
CA CYS A 39 -9.57 -1.88 20.84
C CYS A 39 -8.05 -2.09 20.77
N VAL A 40 -7.27 -1.32 21.55
CA VAL A 40 -5.81 -1.49 21.63
C VAL A 40 -5.44 -2.88 22.16
N THR A 41 -6.14 -3.37 23.18
CA THR A 41 -5.90 -4.71 23.74
C THR A 41 -6.18 -5.82 22.71
N TYR A 42 -7.26 -5.69 21.94
CA TYR A 42 -7.60 -6.59 20.85
C TYR A 42 -6.51 -6.63 19.77
N ILE A 43 -6.05 -5.45 19.34
CA ILE A 43 -4.97 -5.33 18.34
C ILE A 43 -3.71 -6.04 18.85
N LEU A 44 -3.32 -5.79 20.10
CA LEU A 44 -2.12 -6.38 20.69
C LEU A 44 -2.22 -7.90 20.82
N ASN A 45 -3.38 -8.43 21.22
CA ASN A 45 -3.62 -9.87 21.26
C ASN A 45 -3.58 -10.49 19.86
N THR A 46 -4.13 -9.82 18.86
CA THR A 46 -4.16 -10.34 17.48
C THR A 46 -2.77 -10.34 16.87
N VAL A 47 -2.01 -9.26 17.08
CA VAL A 47 -0.59 -9.17 16.72
C VAL A 47 0.23 -10.25 17.43
N GLN A 48 0.01 -10.48 18.72
CA GLN A 48 0.71 -11.53 19.47
C GLN A 48 0.40 -12.93 18.91
N LYS A 49 -0.88 -13.22 18.60
CA LYS A 49 -1.31 -14.50 18.00
C LYS A 49 -0.69 -14.74 16.63
N SER A 50 -0.44 -13.69 15.85
CA SER A 50 0.17 -13.80 14.52
C SER A 50 1.64 -14.24 14.54
N GLY A 51 2.35 -14.03 15.66
CA GLY A 51 3.80 -14.30 15.77
C GLY A 51 4.70 -13.29 15.06
N SER A 52 4.15 -12.22 14.47
CA SER A 52 4.91 -11.16 13.79
C SER A 52 5.24 -10.01 14.74
N ASN A 53 6.47 -9.48 14.66
CA ASN A 53 6.94 -8.39 15.53
C ASN A 53 6.76 -6.98 14.93
N GLY A 54 6.18 -6.86 13.74
CA GLY A 54 6.01 -5.59 13.04
C GLY A 54 4.88 -5.65 12.02
N PHE A 55 4.12 -4.56 11.95
CA PHE A 55 2.92 -4.40 11.12
C PHE A 55 2.96 -3.04 10.44
N ALA A 56 2.33 -2.95 9.27
CA ALA A 56 2.07 -1.66 8.65
C ALA A 56 0.90 -0.94 9.35
N ASP A 57 0.93 0.40 9.31
CA ASP A 57 -0.12 1.24 9.91
C ASP A 57 -1.52 0.85 9.39
N GLU A 58 -1.64 0.59 8.08
CA GLU A 58 -2.90 0.15 7.43
C GLU A 58 -3.46 -1.15 8.01
N GLU A 59 -2.59 -2.13 8.32
CA GLU A 59 -3.02 -3.41 8.90
C GLU A 59 -3.56 -3.20 10.32
N ILE A 60 -2.86 -2.38 11.10
CA ILE A 60 -3.27 -2.02 12.46
C ILE A 60 -4.60 -1.24 12.45
N TYR A 61 -4.76 -0.30 11.51
CA TYR A 61 -5.99 0.45 11.34
C TYR A 61 -7.16 -0.44 10.92
N SER A 62 -6.92 -1.40 10.02
CA SER A 62 -7.93 -2.39 9.63
C SER A 62 -8.41 -3.22 10.82
N MET A 63 -7.49 -3.66 11.69
CA MET A 63 -7.84 -4.34 12.94
C MET A 63 -8.67 -3.45 13.89
N ALA A 64 -8.33 -2.16 13.96
CA ALA A 64 -9.05 -1.20 14.80
C ALA A 64 -10.50 -1.01 14.32
N VAL A 65 -10.71 -0.84 13.01
CA VAL A 65 -12.05 -0.72 12.41
C VAL A 65 -12.85 -2.00 12.65
N HIS A 66 -12.23 -3.17 12.43
CA HIS A 66 -12.87 -4.46 12.63
C HIS A 66 -13.41 -4.66 14.06
N TYR A 67 -12.69 -4.18 15.07
CA TYR A 67 -13.14 -4.21 16.46
C TYR A 67 -14.46 -3.43 16.69
N TYR A 68 -14.67 -2.33 15.97
CA TYR A 68 -15.90 -1.54 16.07
C TYR A 68 -17.02 -2.06 15.17
N ASP A 69 -16.68 -2.73 14.07
CA ASP A 69 -17.67 -3.32 13.15
C ASP A 69 -18.31 -4.60 13.70
N GLU A 70 -17.54 -5.43 14.42
CA GLU A 70 -18.04 -6.67 15.00
C GLU A 70 -18.60 -6.47 16.41
N ASP A 71 -19.86 -6.87 16.64
CA ASP A 71 -20.47 -6.78 17.97
C ASP A 71 -19.89 -7.81 18.97
N ASN A 72 -19.54 -9.02 18.51
CA ASN A 72 -19.04 -10.12 19.36
C ASN A 72 -17.58 -10.46 19.04
N ILE A 73 -16.65 -9.69 19.60
CA ILE A 73 -15.21 -9.89 19.38
C ILE A 73 -14.50 -10.28 20.68
N ASP A 74 -13.62 -11.27 20.61
CA ASP A 74 -12.77 -11.66 21.74
C ASP A 74 -11.57 -10.71 21.84
N ILE A 75 -11.66 -9.78 22.80
CA ILE A 75 -10.59 -8.81 23.12
C ILE A 75 -9.32 -9.52 23.62
N GLY A 76 -9.47 -10.69 24.24
CA GLY A 76 -8.39 -11.40 24.91
C GLY A 76 -8.01 -10.78 26.26
N ASN A 77 -6.87 -11.21 26.79
CA ASN A 77 -6.36 -10.76 28.09
C ASN A 77 -5.42 -9.56 27.92
N PRO A 78 -5.31 -8.66 28.91
CA PRO A 78 -4.34 -7.58 28.87
C PRO A 78 -2.92 -8.14 28.79
N VAL A 79 -2.20 -7.75 27.74
CA VAL A 79 -0.83 -8.20 27.49
C VAL A 79 0.15 -7.12 27.92
N ASN A 80 1.18 -7.51 28.67
CA ASN A 80 2.28 -6.60 28.98
C ASN A 80 3.28 -6.58 27.81
N CYS A 81 3.07 -5.68 26.86
CA CYS A 81 3.90 -5.54 25.67
C CYS A 81 4.41 -4.10 25.50
N GLN A 82 5.64 -3.98 24.99
CA GLN A 82 6.24 -2.69 24.67
C GLN A 82 6.02 -2.37 23.19
N VAL A 83 5.11 -1.44 22.92
CA VAL A 83 4.86 -0.95 21.57
C VAL A 83 5.91 0.11 21.23
N VAL A 84 6.59 -0.05 20.09
CA VAL A 84 7.51 0.96 19.55
C VAL A 84 7.01 1.36 18.16
N VAL A 85 6.58 2.61 18.03
CA VAL A 85 6.11 3.17 16.76
C VAL A 85 7.30 3.80 16.05
N ASN A 86 7.84 3.13 15.03
CA ASN A 86 8.79 3.73 14.09
C ASN A 86 8.00 4.39 12.97
N HIS A 87 7.44 5.57 13.24
CA HIS A 87 6.78 6.36 12.20
C HIS A 87 7.86 6.95 11.28
N VAL A 88 8.26 6.17 10.28
CA VAL A 88 8.97 6.71 9.13
C VAL A 88 7.88 7.39 8.31
N VAL A 89 7.87 8.72 8.30
CA VAL A 89 7.02 9.51 7.38
C VAL A 89 7.38 9.04 5.97
N LYS A 90 6.62 8.07 5.44
CA LYS A 90 6.74 7.67 4.04
C LYS A 90 6.21 8.87 3.26
N LEU A 91 7.13 9.52 2.55
CA LEU A 91 6.76 10.43 1.48
C LEU A 91 5.74 9.71 0.59
N THR A 92 4.67 10.46 0.35
CA THR A 92 3.39 10.20 -0.33
C THR A 92 3.36 9.15 -1.46
N GLU A 93 2.21 8.49 -1.60
CA GLU A 93 1.88 7.49 -2.64
C GLU A 93 2.12 7.92 -4.10
N GLU A 94 2.32 9.22 -4.34
CA GLU A 94 2.59 9.82 -5.63
C GLU A 94 3.86 9.27 -6.30
N GLU A 95 4.90 8.95 -5.52
CA GLU A 95 6.16 8.42 -6.08
C GLU A 95 6.03 6.96 -6.57
N LYS A 96 5.19 6.14 -5.92
CA LYS A 96 4.94 4.75 -6.33
C LYS A 96 4.16 4.67 -7.64
N GLN A 97 3.18 5.55 -7.84
CA GLN A 97 2.41 5.59 -9.08
C GLN A 97 3.24 6.13 -10.25
N GLN A 98 4.14 7.10 -9.99
CA GLN A 98 5.02 7.65 -11.00
C GLN A 98 6.03 6.60 -11.52
N ALA A 99 6.63 5.82 -10.61
CA ALA A 99 7.55 4.74 -10.99
C ALA A 99 6.85 3.67 -11.86
N HIS A 100 5.60 3.33 -11.55
CA HIS A 100 4.82 2.38 -12.35
C HIS A 100 4.47 2.93 -13.74
N LYS A 101 4.08 4.21 -13.84
CA LYS A 101 3.80 4.86 -15.13
C LYS A 101 5.05 4.98 -16.02
N GLU A 102 6.18 5.36 -15.44
CA GLU A 102 7.44 5.50 -16.18
C GLU A 102 7.97 4.16 -16.70
N ALA A 103 7.88 3.10 -15.90
CA ALA A 103 8.25 1.75 -16.34
C ALA A 103 7.40 1.29 -17.54
N LEU A 104 6.08 1.49 -17.46
CA LEU A 104 5.16 1.13 -18.55
C LEU A 104 5.42 1.96 -19.82
N GLN A 105 5.69 3.26 -19.68
CA GLN A 105 5.96 4.14 -20.82
C GLN A 105 7.28 3.81 -21.52
N ARG A 106 8.33 3.46 -20.77
CA ARG A 106 9.61 3.01 -21.36
C ARG A 106 9.43 1.73 -22.18
N VAL A 107 8.70 0.74 -21.65
CA VAL A 107 8.41 -0.51 -22.36
C VAL A 107 7.62 -0.25 -23.65
N GLN A 108 6.61 0.61 -23.61
CA GLN A 108 5.83 0.99 -24.80
C GLN A 108 6.70 1.67 -25.87
N ASN A 109 7.57 2.60 -25.45
CA ASN A 109 8.47 3.31 -26.36
C ASN A 109 9.48 2.38 -27.04
N GLU A 110 10.07 1.44 -26.30
CA GLU A 110 10.98 0.43 -26.86
C GLU A 110 10.30 -0.50 -27.86
N ALA A 111 9.09 -0.97 -27.53
CA ALA A 111 8.30 -1.80 -28.44
C ALA A 111 7.96 -1.04 -29.73
N TYR A 112 7.53 0.22 -29.60
CA TYR A 112 7.21 1.07 -30.75
C TYR A 112 8.44 1.39 -31.61
N ALA A 113 9.61 1.64 -30.99
CA ALA A 113 10.86 1.86 -31.71
C ALA A 113 11.30 0.63 -32.52
N LYS A 114 11.17 -0.58 -31.95
CA LYS A 114 11.46 -1.85 -32.66
C LYS A 114 10.52 -2.04 -33.86
N LEU A 115 9.24 -1.73 -33.74
CA LEU A 115 8.28 -1.77 -34.85
C LEU A 115 8.57 -0.72 -35.94
N LYS A 116 8.99 0.49 -35.56
CA LYS A 116 9.42 1.52 -36.53
C LYS A 116 10.71 1.17 -37.26
N GLN A 117 11.67 0.52 -36.59
CA GLN A 117 12.92 0.09 -37.23
C GLN A 117 12.69 -1.05 -38.23
N THR A 118 11.79 -2.00 -37.92
CA THR A 118 11.46 -3.11 -38.83
C THR A 118 10.73 -2.63 -40.08
N THR A 119 9.77 -1.71 -39.95
CA THR A 119 9.04 -1.13 -41.10
C THR A 119 9.92 -0.30 -42.04
N LYS A 120 10.97 0.37 -41.54
CA LYS A 120 11.96 1.06 -42.40
C LYS A 120 12.84 0.11 -43.21
N ARG A 121 13.12 -1.08 -42.71
CA ARG A 121 13.95 -2.08 -43.42
C ARG A 121 13.20 -2.81 -44.54
N VAL A 122 11.87 -2.79 -44.55
CA VAL A 122 11.04 -3.42 -45.59
C VAL A 122 10.88 -2.54 -46.85
N LYS A 123 11.39 -1.30 -46.84
CA LYS A 123 11.41 -0.40 -48.01
C LYS A 123 12.83 -0.17 -48.53
N GLN A 124 13.47 -1.21 -49.08
CA GLN A 124 14.56 -1.01 -50.03
C GLN A 124 14.13 -1.57 -51.39
N PRO A 125 14.10 -0.74 -52.46
CA PRO A 125 13.95 -1.24 -53.81
C PRO A 125 15.22 -1.99 -54.23
N GLU A 126 15.03 -3.16 -54.81
CA GLU A 126 16.08 -3.93 -55.48
C GLU A 126 16.68 -3.10 -56.63
N THR A 127 17.90 -2.60 -56.45
CA THR A 127 18.75 -2.17 -57.56
C THR A 127 20.01 -3.02 -57.56
N VAL A 128 19.91 -4.17 -58.23
CA VAL A 128 21.05 -5.01 -58.59
C VAL A 128 21.92 -4.20 -59.57
N ASN A 129 23.01 -3.68 -59.01
CA ASN A 129 24.04 -2.91 -59.68
C ASN A 129 24.76 -3.79 -60.71
N GLN A 130 24.69 -3.41 -61.99
CA GLN A 130 25.38 -4.06 -63.10
C GLN A 130 26.90 -3.94 -62.89
N GLN A 131 27.55 -5.04 -62.50
CA GLN A 131 29.00 -5.15 -62.50
C GLN A 131 29.48 -5.21 -63.96
N SER A 132 30.20 -4.19 -64.43
CA SER A 132 30.87 -4.25 -65.74
C SER A 132 32.04 -5.22 -65.66
N LEU A 133 32.08 -6.12 -66.65
CA LEU A 133 32.87 -7.36 -66.65
C LEU A 133 33.90 -7.34 -67.78
N PHE A 134 34.56 -6.21 -68.01
CA PHE A 134 35.70 -6.12 -68.91
C PHE A 134 36.77 -5.21 -68.31
N ASN A 135 37.78 -5.87 -67.75
CA ASN A 135 39.09 -5.28 -67.50
C ASN A 135 40.11 -6.29 -68.04
N PHE A 136 40.38 -6.24 -69.35
CA PHE A 136 41.58 -6.72 -70.04
C PHE A 136 41.49 -6.38 -71.53
#